data_AF-A0A7S0E031-F1
#
_entry.id   AF-A0A7S0E031-F1
#
_cell.length_a   1.000
_cell.length_b   1.000
_cell.length_c   1.000
_cell.angle_alpha   90.00
_cell.angle_beta   90.00
_cell.angle_gamma   90.00
#
_symmetry.space_group_name_H-M   'P 1'
#
loop_
_entity.id
_entity.type
_entity.pdbx_description
1 polymer ?
#
loop_
_entity_poly.entity_id
_entity_poly.type
_entity_poly.pdbx_seq_one_letter_code
_entity_poly.pdbx_strand_id
1 'polypeptide(L)'
;MAPRAPPLRAKNIGYRCDALVALHGRLKRKDPLFQRDTAARNSLSLSCSITKEVEHGDIVTVHYIGRLESGKEFDNTRQRAPVEFEVGGGRVIDGVEEAVIGMKEGELNCFKIPCEKAFGPIKLDLIVNVSKSECPEDLVVGQRLGIKGLHVIVSNIYPDKMEIDGNLPLAGEDLLMEVEVLRILKSNDCRLATFAGGSFWPLELIFQRIPGVVSTQAGYTGGTKDNPTYPEVCSESTGHAEAVLVKYDPKRVSYLQLLETFFEHVDVTQLNRQGNDVGTQYRNGIYYHDLVQKKEAETALLYVQEQLDVQPFFDVERSNEFDIPVVQENCTVVTELLPAKKFWRAEEKHQQFLEKLGFCSEKGSKEPIVWEFEFEGARLSVRELLEEK
;
A
#
# COMPACT_ATOMS: atom_id res chain seq x y z
N MET A 1 18.42 9.93 -35.02
CA MET A 1 17.70 10.80 -34.08
C MET A 1 16.25 10.37 -34.08
N ALA A 2 15.86 9.47 -33.17
CA ALA A 2 14.48 9.04 -33.01
C ALA A 2 13.75 10.07 -32.11
N PRO A 3 12.45 10.36 -32.35
CA PRO A 3 11.75 11.40 -31.62
C PRO A 3 11.56 10.99 -30.15
N ARG A 4 11.75 11.97 -29.25
CA ARG A 4 11.54 11.83 -27.80
C ARG A 4 10.05 11.65 -27.54
N ALA A 5 9.65 10.50 -27.00
CA ALA A 5 8.31 10.31 -26.45
C ALA A 5 8.26 10.93 -25.03
N PRO A 6 7.22 11.69 -24.66
CA PRO A 6 7.12 12.28 -23.34
C PRO A 6 6.88 11.20 -22.24
N PRO A 7 7.09 11.54 -20.95
CA PRO A 7 6.83 10.62 -19.85
C PRO A 7 5.33 10.38 -19.69
N LEU A 8 4.96 9.14 -19.32
CA LEU A 8 3.59 8.76 -18.99
C LEU A 8 3.10 9.58 -17.80
N ARG A 9 2.40 10.69 -18.07
CA ARG A 9 1.45 11.25 -17.11
C ARG A 9 0.23 10.35 -17.17
N ALA A 10 -0.15 9.73 -16.06
CA ALA A 10 -1.53 9.31 -15.87
C ALA A 10 -2.41 10.51 -16.27
N LYS A 11 -3.17 10.35 -17.36
CA LYS A 11 -3.97 11.40 -17.96
C LYS A 11 -4.96 11.80 -16.87
N ASN A 12 -4.78 13.02 -16.36
CA ASN A 12 -5.47 13.53 -15.18
C ASN A 12 -6.93 13.82 -15.56
N ILE A 13 -7.74 12.77 -15.72
CA ILE A 13 -9.19 12.88 -15.76
C ILE A 13 -9.58 13.11 -14.30
N GLY A 14 -9.47 14.36 -13.84
CA GLY A 14 -9.80 14.73 -12.47
C GLY A 14 -11.30 14.56 -12.24
N TYR A 15 -11.73 13.35 -11.90
CA TYR A 15 -13.10 13.04 -11.51
C TYR A 15 -13.37 13.70 -10.14
N ARG A 16 -13.77 14.98 -10.14
CA ARG A 16 -13.85 15.76 -8.90
C ARG A 16 -14.82 15.13 -7.87
N CYS A 17 -14.31 14.91 -6.66
CA CYS A 17 -14.99 14.51 -5.42
C CYS A 17 -16.38 15.12 -5.28
N ASP A 18 -16.50 16.43 -5.50
CA ASP A 18 -17.76 17.18 -5.35
C ASP A 18 -18.88 16.67 -6.27
N ALA A 19 -18.55 16.18 -7.46
CA ALA A 19 -19.52 15.73 -8.45
C ALA A 19 -20.03 14.31 -8.16
N LEU A 20 -19.13 13.38 -7.80
CA LEU A 20 -19.49 12.02 -7.35
C LEU A 20 -20.29 12.07 -6.03
N VAL A 21 -19.86 12.90 -5.07
CA VAL A 21 -20.57 13.11 -3.80
C VAL A 21 -21.92 13.82 -4.03
N ALA A 22 -22.01 14.80 -4.93
CA ALA A 22 -23.28 15.45 -5.26
C ALA A 22 -24.27 14.50 -5.97
N LEU A 23 -23.79 13.62 -6.86
CA LEU A 23 -24.60 12.60 -7.52
C LEU A 23 -25.13 11.59 -6.50
N HIS A 24 -24.27 11.13 -5.60
CA HIS A 24 -24.67 10.26 -4.49
C HIS A 24 -25.67 10.95 -3.54
N GLY A 25 -25.48 12.23 -3.24
CA GLY A 25 -26.41 13.05 -2.45
C GLY A 25 -27.79 13.22 -3.11
N ARG A 26 -27.85 13.31 -4.45
CA ARG A 26 -29.11 13.33 -5.23
C ARG A 26 -29.81 11.98 -5.23
N LEU A 27 -29.07 10.87 -5.28
CA LEU A 27 -29.62 9.51 -5.23
C LEU A 27 -30.12 9.12 -3.83
N LYS A 28 -29.43 9.51 -2.76
CA LYS A 28 -29.88 9.34 -1.36
C LYS A 28 -31.25 9.97 -1.09
N ARG A 29 -31.57 11.10 -1.74
CA ARG A 29 -32.87 11.78 -1.57
C ARG A 29 -34.03 11.08 -2.28
N LYS A 30 -33.75 10.22 -3.28
CA LYS A 30 -34.77 9.58 -4.12
C LYS A 30 -35.03 8.10 -3.80
N ASP A 31 -34.20 7.45 -2.98
CA ASP A 31 -34.30 6.00 -2.74
C ASP A 31 -34.94 5.64 -1.37
N PRO A 32 -36.08 4.93 -1.34
CA PRO A 32 -36.75 4.48 -0.12
C PRO A 32 -35.93 3.52 0.77
N LEU A 33 -34.98 2.77 0.19
CA LEU A 33 -34.12 1.84 0.95
C LEU A 33 -33.08 2.61 1.80
N PHE A 34 -32.60 3.74 1.31
CA PHE A 34 -31.64 4.59 2.02
C PHE A 34 -32.24 5.33 3.22
N GLN A 35 -33.54 5.66 3.15
CA GLN A 35 -34.24 6.36 4.23
C GLN A 35 -34.54 5.46 5.45
N ARG A 36 -34.58 4.14 5.27
CA ARG A 36 -34.78 3.18 6.37
C ARG A 36 -33.54 3.01 7.23
N ASP A 37 -32.34 3.09 6.66
CA ASP A 37 -31.07 2.95 7.39
C ASP A 37 -30.70 4.18 8.24
N THR A 38 -31.13 5.38 7.85
CA THR A 38 -30.94 6.59 8.69
C THR A 38 -31.85 6.58 9.92
N ALA A 39 -33.06 6.02 9.81
CA ALA A 39 -33.99 5.89 10.93
C ALA A 39 -33.56 4.80 11.92
N ALA A 40 -32.95 3.71 11.45
CA ALA A 40 -32.41 2.64 12.30
C ALA A 40 -31.13 3.05 13.07
N ARG A 41 -30.44 4.12 12.66
CA ARG A 41 -29.21 4.62 13.29
C ARG A 41 -29.43 5.57 14.47
N ASN A 42 -30.65 6.06 14.70
CA ASN A 42 -30.94 7.09 15.70
C ASN A 42 -31.74 6.60 16.92
N SER A 43 -31.74 5.29 17.21
CA SER A 43 -32.28 4.78 18.46
C SER A 43 -31.29 3.85 19.14
N LEU A 44 -31.06 4.09 20.44
CA LEU A 44 -30.10 3.48 21.38
C LEU A 44 -28.78 4.27 21.45
N SER A 45 -28.24 4.67 22.59
CA SER A 45 -28.65 4.61 24.00
C SER A 45 -27.57 5.40 24.75
N LEU A 46 -27.92 6.13 25.81
CA LEU A 46 -26.91 6.50 26.81
C LEU A 46 -26.32 5.19 27.36
N SER A 47 -25.08 4.87 26.97
CA SER A 47 -24.39 3.69 27.45
C SER A 47 -23.12 4.12 28.15
N CYS A 48 -22.91 3.52 29.32
CA CYS A 48 -21.68 3.54 30.09
C CYS A 48 -20.48 3.38 29.13
N SER A 49 -19.52 4.30 29.20
CA SER A 49 -18.29 4.26 28.41
C SER A 49 -17.50 3.00 28.76
N ILE A 50 -17.75 1.92 28.03
CA ILE A 50 -16.88 0.75 28.02
C ILE A 50 -15.55 1.23 27.47
N THR A 51 -14.53 1.25 28.33
CA THR A 51 -13.16 1.55 27.89
C THR A 51 -12.76 0.45 26.92
N LYS A 52 -12.48 0.82 25.67
CA LYS A 52 -11.99 -0.12 24.66
C LYS A 52 -10.58 -0.53 25.06
N GLU A 53 -10.33 -1.83 25.13
CA GLU A 53 -9.00 -2.41 25.29
C GLU A 53 -8.52 -2.95 23.95
N VAL A 54 -7.22 -2.93 23.71
CA VAL A 54 -6.61 -3.45 22.47
C VAL A 54 -6.70 -4.98 22.46
N GLU A 55 -7.21 -5.53 21.35
CA GLU A 55 -7.25 -6.97 21.08
C GLU A 55 -6.54 -7.29 19.76
N HIS A 56 -6.23 -8.57 19.54
CA HIS A 56 -5.66 -9.04 18.29
C HIS A 56 -6.60 -8.74 17.10
N GLY A 57 -6.05 -8.21 16.01
CA GLY A 57 -6.78 -7.78 14.81
C GLY A 57 -7.36 -6.37 14.90
N ASP A 58 -7.34 -5.73 16.08
CA ASP A 58 -7.65 -4.31 16.20
C ASP A 58 -6.56 -3.46 15.55
N ILE A 59 -6.94 -2.24 15.22
CA ILE A 59 -6.03 -1.26 14.64
C ILE A 59 -5.79 -0.18 15.67
N VAL A 60 -4.53 -0.01 16.01
CA VAL A 60 -4.10 0.94 17.04
C VAL A 60 -3.33 2.07 16.39
N THR A 61 -3.62 3.29 16.85
CA THR A 61 -2.78 4.45 16.56
C THR A 61 -1.98 4.76 17.81
N VAL A 62 -0.67 4.78 17.71
CA VAL A 62 0.22 4.96 18.87
C VAL A 62 1.26 6.05 18.64
N HIS A 63 1.63 6.71 19.73
CA HIS A 63 2.95 7.34 19.85
C HIS A 63 3.86 6.42 20.65
N TYR A 64 5.11 6.30 20.25
CA TYR A 64 6.16 5.70 21.06
C TYR A 64 7.46 6.50 21.08
N ILE A 65 8.27 6.21 22.11
CA ILE A 65 9.68 6.54 22.22
C ILE A 65 10.45 5.24 22.46
N GLY A 66 11.44 4.95 21.62
CA GLY A 66 12.31 3.79 21.74
C GLY A 66 13.71 4.16 22.23
N ARG A 67 14.16 3.50 23.30
CA ARG A 67 15.50 3.65 23.88
C ARG A 67 16.18 2.30 24.04
N LEU A 68 17.51 2.30 24.04
CA LEU A 68 18.33 1.17 24.47
C LEU A 68 18.52 1.20 26.00
N GLU A 69 18.96 0.10 26.60
CA GLU A 69 19.30 0.07 28.04
C GLU A 69 20.37 1.09 28.44
N SER A 70 21.24 1.46 27.49
CA SER A 70 22.23 2.53 27.65
C SER A 70 21.61 3.94 27.79
N GLY A 71 20.29 4.08 27.58
CA GLY A 71 19.57 5.35 27.56
C GLY A 71 19.54 6.05 26.20
N LYS A 72 20.30 5.54 25.22
CA LYS A 72 20.34 6.06 23.85
C LYS A 72 18.97 5.91 23.18
N GLU A 73 18.40 7.02 22.73
CA GLU A 73 17.18 7.03 21.91
C GLU A 73 17.51 6.58 20.47
N PHE A 74 16.69 5.67 19.93
CA PHE A 74 16.85 5.19 18.55
C PHE A 74 15.71 5.66 17.64
N ASP A 75 14.51 5.90 18.18
CA ASP A 75 13.38 6.44 17.43
C ASP A 75 12.36 7.11 18.38
N ASN A 76 11.63 8.09 17.87
CA ASN A 76 10.66 8.88 18.62
C ASN A 76 9.58 9.44 17.69
N THR A 77 8.34 9.06 17.95
CA THR A 77 7.21 9.49 17.13
C THR A 77 6.53 10.75 17.65
N ARG A 78 6.81 11.23 18.87
CA ARG A 78 6.15 12.43 19.44
C ARG A 78 6.42 13.71 18.65
N GLN A 79 7.44 13.70 17.78
CA GLN A 79 7.79 14.82 16.90
C GLN A 79 7.32 14.64 15.45
N ARG A 80 6.62 13.54 15.14
CA ARG A 80 6.09 13.23 13.80
C ARG A 80 4.68 12.65 13.88
N ALA A 81 4.12 12.21 12.75
CA ALA A 81 2.81 11.57 12.75
C ALA A 81 2.83 10.27 13.58
N PRO A 82 1.75 9.96 14.32
CA PRO A 82 1.65 8.71 15.05
C PRO A 82 1.63 7.52 14.10
N VAL A 83 2.03 6.36 14.61
CA VAL A 83 2.09 5.12 13.83
C VAL A 83 0.77 4.37 13.98
N GLU A 84 0.22 3.93 12.87
CA GLU A 84 -1.02 3.15 12.81
C GLU A 84 -0.72 1.75 12.29
N PHE A 85 -1.10 0.70 13.04
CA PHE A 85 -0.89 -0.69 12.64
C PHE A 85 -2.00 -1.62 13.16
N GLU A 86 -2.15 -2.76 12.50
CA GLU A 86 -3.04 -3.85 12.90
C GLU A 86 -2.27 -4.80 13.84
N VAL A 87 -2.81 -5.04 15.04
CA VAL A 87 -2.20 -5.92 16.05
C VAL A 87 -2.27 -7.37 15.58
N GLY A 88 -1.13 -8.06 15.52
CA GLY A 88 -1.02 -9.38 14.88
C GLY A 88 -0.83 -9.32 13.37
N GLY A 89 -0.65 -8.12 12.80
CA GLY A 89 -0.44 -7.91 11.38
C GLY A 89 1.02 -8.11 10.94
N GLY A 90 1.97 -8.22 11.86
CA GLY A 90 3.40 -8.40 11.58
C GLY A 90 4.04 -7.18 10.92
N ARG A 91 3.48 -5.99 11.16
CA ARG A 91 3.96 -4.72 10.58
C ARG A 91 4.93 -3.98 11.48
N VAL A 92 4.88 -4.25 12.78
CA VAL A 92 5.83 -3.75 13.77
C VAL A 92 6.46 -4.94 14.47
N ILE A 93 7.54 -4.70 15.22
CA ILE A 93 8.23 -5.79 15.95
C ILE A 93 7.26 -6.50 16.91
N ASP A 94 7.38 -7.82 17.00
CA ASP A 94 6.48 -8.69 17.76
C ASP A 94 6.26 -8.21 19.19
N GLY A 95 7.33 -7.74 19.85
CA GLY A 95 7.27 -7.26 21.22
C GLY A 95 6.40 -6.02 21.40
N VAL A 96 6.30 -5.14 20.40
CA VAL A 96 5.39 -3.99 20.45
C VAL A 96 3.95 -4.44 20.23
N GLU A 97 3.70 -5.35 19.28
CA GLU A 97 2.36 -5.89 19.04
C GLU A 97 1.81 -6.59 20.28
N GLU A 98 2.64 -7.39 20.96
CA GLU A 98 2.24 -8.03 22.21
C GLU A 98 2.03 -7.03 23.36
N ALA A 99 2.92 -6.04 23.49
CA ALA A 99 2.89 -5.09 24.60
C ALA A 99 1.64 -4.20 24.60
N VAL A 100 1.11 -3.87 23.43
CA VAL A 100 -0.09 -3.02 23.34
C VAL A 100 -1.38 -3.77 23.67
N ILE A 101 -1.39 -5.10 23.67
CA ILE A 101 -2.59 -5.90 23.98
C ILE A 101 -3.06 -5.60 25.41
N GLY A 102 -4.36 -5.32 25.55
CA GLY A 102 -4.99 -4.96 26.83
C GLY A 102 -4.84 -3.48 27.22
N MET A 103 -3.99 -2.70 26.53
CA MET A 103 -3.93 -1.25 26.75
C MET A 103 -5.24 -0.56 26.36
N LYS A 104 -5.53 0.57 27.00
CA LYS A 104 -6.72 1.40 26.74
C LYS A 104 -6.38 2.61 25.90
N GLU A 105 -7.38 3.13 25.22
CA GLU A 105 -7.26 4.43 24.55
C GLU A 105 -6.93 5.54 25.57
N GLY A 106 -5.86 6.28 25.31
CA GLY A 106 -5.25 7.28 26.20
C GLY A 106 -4.22 6.71 27.19
N GLU A 107 -3.99 5.40 27.22
CA GLU A 107 -3.02 4.78 28.14
C GLU A 107 -1.59 4.93 27.63
N LEU A 108 -0.70 5.33 28.54
CA LEU A 108 0.75 5.37 28.36
C LEU A 108 1.38 4.30 29.23
N ASN A 109 2.23 3.45 28.65
CA ASN A 109 2.92 2.41 29.39
C ASN A 109 4.36 2.21 28.88
N CYS A 110 5.23 1.71 29.76
CA CYS A 110 6.64 1.46 29.47
C CYS A 110 6.91 -0.04 29.49
N PHE A 111 7.54 -0.54 28.44
CA PHE A 111 7.82 -1.94 28.23
C PHE A 111 9.31 -2.16 28.01
N LYS A 112 9.83 -3.24 28.60
CA LYS A 112 11.11 -3.81 28.18
C LYS A 112 10.83 -4.94 27.20
N ILE A 113 11.30 -4.80 25.98
CA ILE A 113 11.17 -5.79 24.90
C ILE A 113 12.52 -6.51 24.76
N PRO A 114 12.58 -7.81 25.06
CA PRO A 114 13.79 -8.61 24.85
C PRO A 114 14.20 -8.64 23.37
N CYS A 115 15.50 -8.75 23.09
CA CYS A 115 16.02 -8.77 21.73
C CYS A 115 15.33 -9.80 20.82
N GLU A 116 14.92 -10.95 21.36
CA GLU A 116 14.22 -12.02 20.63
C GLU A 116 12.86 -11.60 20.07
N LYS A 117 12.20 -10.63 20.72
CA LYS A 117 10.93 -10.03 20.28
C LYS A 117 11.10 -8.68 19.59
N ALA A 118 12.35 -8.28 19.36
CA ALA A 118 12.73 -7.06 18.68
C ALA A 118 13.46 -7.39 17.36
N PHE A 119 14.78 -7.17 17.30
CA PHE A 119 15.60 -7.37 16.10
C PHE A 119 16.34 -8.72 16.07
N GLY A 120 16.02 -9.60 17.03
CA GLY A 120 16.62 -10.91 17.20
C GLY A 120 17.97 -10.87 17.93
N PRO A 121 18.49 -12.04 18.35
CA PRO A 121 19.84 -12.14 18.90
C PRO A 121 20.90 -11.92 17.83
N ILE A 122 22.10 -11.52 18.24
CA ILE A 122 23.27 -11.45 17.34
C ILE A 122 23.57 -12.85 16.79
N LYS A 123 23.59 -12.96 15.48
CA LYS A 123 23.97 -14.16 14.74
C LYS A 123 25.45 -14.10 14.40
N LEU A 124 26.25 -14.91 15.10
CA LEU A 124 27.70 -14.93 14.95
C LEU A 124 28.15 -15.40 13.55
N ASP A 125 27.33 -16.21 12.87
CA ASP A 125 27.54 -16.65 11.50
C ASP A 125 27.37 -15.54 10.46
N LEU A 126 26.72 -14.43 10.82
CA LEU A 126 26.65 -13.22 9.99
C LEU A 126 27.81 -12.26 10.24
N ILE A 127 28.69 -12.56 11.20
CA ILE A 127 29.91 -11.78 11.47
C ILE A 127 31.07 -12.47 10.75
N VAL A 128 31.60 -11.82 9.71
CA VAL A 128 32.60 -12.40 8.82
C VAL A 128 33.89 -11.59 8.90
N ASN A 129 35.02 -12.30 9.00
CA ASN A 129 36.34 -11.69 8.84
C ASN A 129 36.74 -11.73 7.37
N VAL A 130 37.09 -10.58 6.80
CA VAL A 130 37.56 -10.44 5.42
C VAL A 130 38.99 -9.91 5.43
N SER A 131 39.82 -10.38 4.50
CA SER A 131 41.20 -9.90 4.40
C SER A 131 41.20 -8.42 4.02
N LYS A 132 42.05 -7.62 4.66
CA LYS A 132 42.17 -6.20 4.32
C LYS A 132 42.56 -5.97 2.86
N SER A 133 43.26 -6.93 2.24
CA SER A 133 43.62 -6.89 0.81
C SER A 133 42.44 -7.02 -0.15
N GLU A 134 41.30 -7.55 0.32
CA GLU A 134 40.06 -7.73 -0.44
C GLU A 134 39.08 -6.57 -0.21
N CYS A 135 39.43 -5.64 0.68
CA CYS A 135 38.59 -4.52 1.10
C CYS A 135 39.07 -3.20 0.45
N PRO A 136 38.16 -2.26 0.11
CA PRO A 136 38.52 -0.90 -0.24
C PRO A 136 39.39 -0.23 0.84
N GLU A 137 40.34 0.61 0.43
CA GLU A 137 41.36 1.19 1.34
C GLU A 137 40.81 2.21 2.35
N ASP A 138 39.64 2.83 2.06
CA ASP A 138 39.09 3.97 2.82
C ASP A 138 37.87 3.61 3.69
N LEU A 139 37.78 2.37 4.16
CA LEU A 139 36.66 1.95 5.00
C LEU A 139 36.80 2.44 6.45
N VAL A 140 35.68 2.85 7.04
CA VAL A 140 35.59 3.25 8.46
C VAL A 140 34.65 2.36 9.25
N VAL A 141 34.94 2.18 10.54
CA VAL A 141 34.04 1.46 11.46
C VAL A 141 32.67 2.14 11.51
N GLY A 142 31.61 1.35 11.41
CA GLY A 142 30.23 1.80 11.30
C GLY A 142 29.75 2.07 9.87
N GLN A 143 30.63 1.99 8.86
CA GLN A 143 30.24 2.17 7.47
C GLN A 143 29.37 1.01 6.98
N ARG A 144 28.25 1.34 6.31
CA ARG A 144 27.39 0.37 5.63
C ARG A 144 27.93 0.07 4.24
N LEU A 145 28.02 -1.21 3.90
CA LEU A 145 28.46 -1.72 2.62
C LEU A 145 27.38 -2.62 2.02
N GLY A 146 27.22 -2.56 0.70
CA GLY A 146 26.39 -3.50 -0.04
C GLY A 146 27.27 -4.59 -0.66
N ILE A 147 27.14 -5.84 -0.21
CA ILE A 147 27.87 -6.99 -0.76
C ILE A 147 26.85 -7.98 -1.33
N LYS A 148 26.84 -8.16 -2.66
CA LYS A 148 25.91 -9.09 -3.36
C LYS A 148 24.42 -8.90 -2.98
N GLY A 149 24.01 -7.65 -2.72
CA GLY A 149 22.65 -7.32 -2.29
C GLY A 149 22.38 -7.45 -0.80
N LEU A 150 23.37 -7.87 0.00
CA LEU A 150 23.30 -7.86 1.46
C LEU A 150 23.91 -6.56 2.01
N HIS A 151 23.20 -5.91 2.93
CA HIS A 151 23.75 -4.77 3.67
C HIS A 151 24.51 -5.28 4.90
N VAL A 152 25.78 -4.92 4.98
CA VAL A 152 26.67 -5.27 6.08
C VAL A 152 27.30 -4.02 6.66
N ILE A 153 27.70 -4.05 7.93
CA ILE A 153 28.35 -2.94 8.63
C ILE A 153 29.78 -3.34 8.95
N VAL A 154 30.74 -2.44 8.70
CA VAL A 154 32.11 -2.63 9.17
C VAL A 154 32.12 -2.51 10.69
N SER A 155 32.20 -3.64 11.41
CA SER A 155 32.16 -3.65 12.88
C SER A 155 33.52 -3.31 13.48
N ASN A 156 34.62 -3.82 12.90
CA ASN A 156 35.98 -3.57 13.36
C ASN A 156 36.99 -3.59 12.20
N ILE A 157 38.07 -2.82 12.32
CA ILE A 157 39.18 -2.82 11.36
C ILE A 157 40.47 -3.12 12.12
N TYR A 158 41.16 -4.18 11.71
CA TYR A 158 42.46 -4.60 12.22
C TYR A 158 43.56 -4.33 11.16
N PRO A 159 44.86 -4.48 11.50
CA PRO A 159 45.94 -4.27 10.55
C PRO A 159 45.87 -5.17 9.31
N ASP A 160 45.47 -6.44 9.48
CA ASP A 160 45.50 -7.50 8.46
C ASP A 160 44.11 -7.95 7.98
N LYS A 161 43.07 -7.62 8.74
CA LYS A 161 41.69 -8.06 8.48
C LYS A 161 40.66 -7.00 8.86
N MET A 162 39.46 -7.18 8.35
CA MET A 162 38.28 -6.39 8.70
C MET A 162 37.16 -7.33 9.13
N GLU A 163 36.40 -6.94 10.14
CA GLU A 163 35.19 -7.64 10.54
C GLU A 163 33.97 -6.91 9.99
N ILE A 164 33.07 -7.66 9.37
CA ILE A 164 31.85 -7.15 8.78
C ILE A 164 30.66 -7.91 9.36
N ASP A 165 29.66 -7.17 9.79
CA ASP A 165 28.48 -7.65 10.48
C ASP A 165 27.25 -7.53 9.58
N GLY A 166 26.64 -8.65 9.22
CA GLY A 166 25.40 -8.73 8.44
C GLY A 166 24.11 -8.80 9.28
N ASN A 167 24.18 -8.62 10.59
CA ASN A 167 22.99 -8.58 11.45
C ASN A 167 22.12 -7.35 11.17
N LEU A 168 20.83 -7.45 11.54
CA LEU A 168 19.95 -6.30 11.51
C LEU A 168 20.46 -5.21 12.47
N PRO A 169 20.28 -3.92 12.15
CA PRO A 169 20.52 -2.86 13.12
C PRO A 169 19.80 -3.15 14.44
N LEU A 170 20.51 -2.97 15.57
CA LEU A 170 20.01 -3.23 16.94
C LEU A 170 19.80 -4.72 17.30
N ALA A 171 20.30 -5.68 16.51
CA ALA A 171 20.30 -7.08 16.92
C ALA A 171 21.08 -7.29 18.24
N GLY A 172 20.55 -8.12 19.12
CA GLY A 172 21.09 -8.39 20.46
C GLY A 172 20.79 -7.33 21.52
N GLU A 173 20.13 -6.22 21.15
CA GLU A 173 19.76 -5.18 22.10
C GLU A 173 18.35 -5.41 22.66
N ASP A 174 18.21 -5.28 23.98
CA ASP A 174 16.91 -5.13 24.62
C ASP A 174 16.40 -3.69 24.44
N LEU A 175 15.13 -3.53 24.08
CA LEU A 175 14.54 -2.22 23.84
C LEU A 175 13.68 -1.79 25.03
N LEU A 176 13.82 -0.53 25.43
CA LEU A 176 12.92 0.16 26.35
C LEU A 176 11.98 1.04 25.55
N MET A 177 10.70 0.68 25.53
CA MET A 177 9.67 1.35 24.75
C MET A 177 8.68 2.04 25.68
N GLU A 178 8.50 3.35 25.52
CA GLU A 178 7.35 4.05 26.07
C GLU A 178 6.31 4.16 24.95
N VAL A 179 5.10 3.61 25.14
CA VAL A 179 4.04 3.57 24.13
C VAL A 179 2.76 4.18 24.70
N GLU A 180 2.16 5.09 23.94
CA GLU A 180 0.89 5.77 24.19
C GLU A 180 -0.12 5.34 23.14
N VAL A 181 -1.21 4.68 23.55
CA VAL A 181 -2.30 4.31 22.64
C VAL A 181 -3.22 5.51 22.48
N LEU A 182 -3.21 6.14 21.31
CA LEU A 182 -4.03 7.32 21.03
C LEU A 182 -5.44 6.96 20.59
N ARG A 183 -5.60 5.82 19.90
CA ARG A 183 -6.87 5.39 19.33
C ARG A 183 -6.93 3.89 19.13
N ILE A 184 -8.11 3.31 19.39
CA ILE A 184 -8.42 1.90 19.08
C ILE A 184 -9.59 1.83 18.09
N LEU A 185 -9.32 1.30 16.91
CA LEU A 185 -10.34 0.95 15.91
C LEU A 185 -10.55 -0.57 15.92
N LYS A 186 -11.76 -1.00 16.30
CA LYS A 186 -12.09 -2.42 16.34
C LYS A 186 -12.13 -3.00 14.93
N SER A 187 -11.61 -4.21 14.75
CA SER A 187 -11.55 -4.85 13.43
C SER A 187 -12.93 -4.90 12.74
N ASN A 188 -13.99 -5.16 13.51
CA ASN A 188 -15.38 -5.22 13.02
C ASN A 188 -15.97 -3.86 12.60
N ASP A 189 -15.36 -2.75 13.02
CA ASP A 189 -15.75 -1.40 12.60
C ASP A 189 -15.18 -1.06 11.21
N CYS A 190 -14.21 -1.84 10.72
CA CYS A 190 -13.62 -1.66 9.39
C CYS A 190 -14.53 -2.25 8.31
N ARG A 191 -14.24 -1.86 7.07
CA ARG A 191 -14.83 -2.42 5.85
C ARG A 191 -13.73 -2.84 4.89
N LEU A 192 -14.05 -3.79 4.01
CA LEU A 192 -13.15 -4.27 2.96
C LEU A 192 -13.60 -3.73 1.61
N ALA A 193 -12.66 -3.43 0.74
CA ALA A 193 -12.86 -3.10 -0.66
C ALA A 193 -11.80 -3.79 -1.50
N THR A 194 -12.10 -4.19 -2.74
CA THR A 194 -11.11 -4.84 -3.60
C THR A 194 -11.14 -4.25 -5.01
N PHE A 195 -9.96 -3.86 -5.48
CA PHE A 195 -9.76 -3.18 -6.76
C PHE A 195 -8.66 -3.87 -7.57
N ALA A 196 -8.86 -4.01 -8.87
CA ALA A 196 -7.88 -4.43 -9.87
C ALA A 196 -7.77 -3.35 -10.95
N GLY A 197 -6.57 -3.04 -11.40
CA GLY A 197 -6.37 -1.92 -12.34
C GLY A 197 -4.93 -1.78 -12.79
N GLY A 198 -4.36 -2.87 -13.32
CA GLY A 198 -2.94 -2.97 -13.67
C GLY A 198 -2.10 -3.68 -12.62
N SER A 199 -0.79 -3.41 -12.62
CA SER A 199 0.10 -3.93 -11.59
C SER A 199 -0.38 -3.54 -10.19
N PHE A 200 -0.47 -4.52 -9.28
CA PHE A 200 -0.89 -4.26 -7.91
C PHE A 200 0.09 -3.41 -7.09
N TRP A 201 1.34 -3.22 -7.53
CA TRP A 201 2.38 -2.55 -6.76
C TRP A 201 2.16 -1.02 -6.68
N PRO A 202 2.00 -0.28 -7.79
CA PRO A 202 1.58 1.13 -7.72
C PRO A 202 0.21 1.27 -7.08
N LEU A 203 -0.73 0.39 -7.45
CA LEU A 203 -2.11 0.45 -6.97
C LEU A 203 -2.17 0.32 -5.45
N GLU A 204 -1.37 -0.59 -4.87
CA GLU A 204 -1.28 -0.75 -3.43
C GLU A 204 -0.78 0.54 -2.76
N LEU A 205 0.35 1.11 -3.24
CA LEU A 205 0.92 2.33 -2.68
C LEU A 205 -0.06 3.51 -2.73
N ILE A 206 -0.85 3.62 -3.80
CA ILE A 206 -1.91 4.63 -3.93
C ILE A 206 -2.90 4.51 -2.76
N PHE A 207 -3.41 3.30 -2.49
CA PHE A 207 -4.33 3.09 -1.37
C PHE A 207 -3.65 3.23 0.00
N GLN A 208 -2.38 2.84 0.13
CA GLN A 208 -1.61 3.01 1.37
C GLN A 208 -1.58 4.47 1.82
N ARG A 209 -1.52 5.42 0.89
CA ARG A 209 -1.46 6.85 1.18
C ARG A 209 -2.80 7.47 1.56
N ILE A 210 -3.93 6.77 1.47
CA ILE A 210 -5.24 7.38 1.77
C ILE A 210 -5.48 7.45 3.29
N PRO A 211 -5.68 8.63 3.89
CA PRO A 211 -6.07 8.74 5.29
C PRO A 211 -7.40 8.01 5.54
N GLY A 212 -7.40 7.05 6.48
CA GLY A 212 -8.56 6.20 6.75
C GLY A 212 -8.50 4.81 6.10
N VAL A 213 -7.63 4.59 5.10
CA VAL A 213 -7.21 3.22 4.76
C VAL A 213 -6.27 2.74 5.85
N VAL A 214 -6.56 1.56 6.39
CA VAL A 214 -5.89 1.06 7.60
C VAL A 214 -4.86 -0.04 7.28
N SER A 215 -5.17 -0.90 6.32
CA SER A 215 -4.23 -1.88 5.78
C SER A 215 -4.56 -2.20 4.32
N THR A 216 -3.54 -2.59 3.57
CA THR A 216 -3.62 -3.01 2.17
C THR A 216 -2.94 -4.36 2.01
N GLN A 217 -3.39 -5.15 1.05
CA GLN A 217 -2.74 -6.39 0.67
C GLN A 217 -2.75 -6.54 -0.84
N ALA A 218 -1.59 -6.77 -1.44
CA ALA A 218 -1.48 -7.21 -2.82
C ALA A 218 -1.88 -8.70 -2.95
N GLY A 219 -2.54 -9.07 -4.03
CA GLY A 219 -3.00 -10.44 -4.22
C GLY A 219 -3.73 -10.71 -5.53
N TYR A 220 -4.39 -11.85 -5.56
CA TYR A 220 -5.02 -12.41 -6.76
C TYR A 220 -6.48 -12.75 -6.48
N THR A 221 -7.38 -12.36 -7.38
CA THR A 221 -8.82 -12.68 -7.26
C THR A 221 -9.49 -12.80 -8.64
N GLY A 222 -10.78 -13.12 -8.68
CA GLY A 222 -11.57 -13.24 -9.92
C GLY A 222 -11.37 -14.55 -10.71
N GLY A 223 -10.21 -15.19 -10.59
CA GLY A 223 -9.85 -16.43 -11.28
C GLY A 223 -10.43 -17.71 -10.69
N THR A 224 -9.93 -18.84 -11.17
CA THR A 224 -10.46 -20.19 -10.86
C THR A 224 -9.47 -21.08 -10.11
N LYS A 225 -8.18 -20.72 -10.09
CA LYS A 225 -7.14 -21.51 -9.44
C LYS A 225 -7.11 -21.23 -7.94
N ASP A 226 -7.03 -22.28 -7.14
CA ASP A 226 -6.79 -22.14 -5.71
C ASP A 226 -5.28 -21.99 -5.42
N ASN A 227 -4.93 -21.14 -4.44
CA ASN A 227 -3.55 -20.82 -4.05
C ASN A 227 -2.63 -20.49 -5.25
N PRO A 228 -2.99 -19.54 -6.14
CA PRO A 228 -2.16 -19.19 -7.28
C PRO A 228 -0.86 -18.51 -6.83
N THR A 229 0.24 -18.80 -7.53
CA THR A 229 1.52 -18.10 -7.36
C THR A 229 1.70 -17.01 -8.41
N TYR A 230 2.58 -16.03 -8.16
CA TYR A 230 2.85 -14.96 -9.11
C TYR A 230 3.17 -15.46 -10.53
N PRO A 231 4.10 -16.44 -10.75
CA PRO A 231 4.42 -16.92 -12.10
C PRO A 231 3.23 -17.57 -12.81
N GLU A 232 2.34 -18.23 -12.06
CA GLU A 232 1.15 -18.85 -12.63
C GLU A 232 0.13 -17.80 -13.05
N VAL A 233 -0.04 -16.73 -12.29
CA VAL A 233 -0.89 -15.60 -12.68
C VAL A 233 -0.33 -14.90 -13.91
N CYS A 234 0.98 -14.65 -13.97
CA CYS A 234 1.64 -14.07 -15.14
C CYS A 234 1.52 -14.93 -16.41
N SER A 235 1.30 -16.24 -16.28
CA SER A 235 1.05 -17.14 -17.42
C SER A 235 -0.36 -17.01 -18.04
N GLU A 236 -1.24 -16.21 -17.43
CA GLU A 236 -2.66 -16.03 -17.80
C GLU A 236 -3.55 -17.28 -17.68
N SER A 237 -2.98 -18.43 -17.30
CA SER A 237 -3.69 -19.71 -17.23
C SER A 237 -4.71 -19.81 -16.07
N THR A 238 -4.65 -18.91 -15.11
CA THR A 238 -5.44 -18.99 -13.86
C THR A 238 -6.74 -18.19 -13.90
N GLY A 239 -6.84 -17.21 -14.81
CA GLY A 239 -7.92 -16.23 -14.87
C GLY A 239 -7.93 -15.20 -13.74
N HIS A 240 -6.92 -15.19 -12.86
CA HIS A 240 -6.84 -14.18 -11.80
C HIS A 240 -6.51 -12.79 -12.34
N ALA A 241 -7.02 -11.76 -11.68
CA ALA A 241 -6.50 -10.40 -11.75
C ALA A 241 -5.52 -10.17 -10.61
N GLU A 242 -4.47 -9.39 -10.86
CA GLU A 242 -3.76 -8.69 -9.81
C GLU A 242 -4.70 -7.66 -9.18
N ALA A 243 -4.84 -7.71 -7.86
CA ALA A 243 -5.79 -6.89 -7.14
C ALA A 243 -5.22 -6.47 -5.77
N VAL A 244 -5.76 -5.38 -5.24
CA VAL A 244 -5.47 -4.89 -3.91
C VAL A 244 -6.71 -5.03 -3.04
N LEU A 245 -6.57 -5.74 -1.91
CA LEU A 245 -7.56 -5.75 -0.84
C LEU A 245 -7.26 -4.59 0.10
N VAL A 246 -8.23 -3.69 0.25
CA VAL A 246 -8.15 -2.48 1.06
C VAL A 246 -9.05 -2.65 2.27
N LYS A 247 -8.49 -2.62 3.48
CA LYS A 247 -9.23 -2.47 4.73
C LYS A 247 -9.28 -0.98 5.05
N TYR A 248 -10.44 -0.44 5.38
CA TYR A 248 -10.61 0.99 5.67
C TYR A 248 -11.61 1.27 6.80
N ASP A 249 -11.42 2.43 7.45
CA ASP A 249 -12.35 2.99 8.44
C ASP A 249 -13.42 3.82 7.71
N PRO A 250 -14.68 3.35 7.63
CA PRO A 250 -15.76 4.06 6.95
C PRO A 250 -16.11 5.41 7.59
N LYS A 251 -15.62 5.71 8.80
CA LYS A 251 -15.79 7.02 9.46
C LYS A 251 -14.77 8.06 9.00
N ARG A 252 -13.63 7.63 8.43
CA ARG A 252 -12.56 8.52 7.94
C ARG A 252 -12.54 8.63 6.42
N VAL A 253 -12.79 7.52 5.73
CA VAL A 253 -12.84 7.46 4.27
C VAL A 253 -14.05 6.65 3.82
N SER A 254 -14.80 7.21 2.88
CA SER A 254 -15.94 6.53 2.26
C SER A 254 -15.49 5.64 1.10
N TYR A 255 -16.29 4.64 0.76
CA TYR A 255 -16.02 3.80 -0.41
C TYR A 255 -16.00 4.60 -1.72
N LEU A 256 -16.83 5.64 -1.84
CA LEU A 256 -16.80 6.59 -2.96
C LEU A 256 -15.47 7.31 -3.11
N GLN A 257 -14.82 7.70 -2.01
CA GLN A 257 -13.49 8.31 -2.07
C GLN A 257 -12.42 7.31 -2.53
N LEU A 258 -12.56 6.02 -2.14
CA LEU A 258 -11.68 4.97 -2.67
C LEU A 258 -11.89 4.76 -4.18
N LEU A 259 -13.14 4.77 -4.64
CA LEU A 259 -13.49 4.69 -6.06
C LEU A 259 -12.93 5.89 -6.85
N GLU A 260 -13.05 7.10 -6.31
CA GLU A 260 -12.48 8.29 -6.92
C GLU A 260 -10.97 8.17 -7.09
N THR A 261 -10.25 7.82 -6.01
CA THR A 261 -8.80 7.60 -6.09
C THR A 261 -8.45 6.50 -7.10
N PHE A 262 -9.25 5.43 -7.17
CA PHE A 262 -9.08 4.40 -8.20
C PHE A 262 -9.20 4.97 -9.62
N PHE A 263 -10.27 5.71 -9.91
CA PHE A 263 -10.48 6.28 -11.25
C PHE A 263 -9.49 7.38 -11.62
N GLU A 264 -8.90 8.09 -10.65
CA GLU A 264 -7.82 9.05 -10.92
C GLU A 264 -6.52 8.39 -11.41
N HIS A 265 -6.29 7.12 -11.06
CA HIS A 265 -5.02 6.43 -11.31
C HIS A 265 -5.12 5.27 -12.30
N VAL A 266 -6.32 4.79 -12.60
CA VAL A 266 -6.57 3.62 -13.46
C VAL A 266 -7.28 4.06 -14.75
N ASP A 267 -6.75 3.60 -15.90
CA ASP A 267 -7.36 3.88 -17.20
C ASP A 267 -8.43 2.82 -17.47
N VAL A 268 -9.66 3.14 -17.07
CA VAL A 268 -10.81 2.25 -17.15
C VAL A 268 -11.29 1.93 -18.56
N THR A 269 -10.65 2.46 -19.60
CA THR A 269 -10.98 2.21 -21.01
C THR A 269 -10.09 1.12 -21.62
N GLN A 270 -9.02 0.72 -20.94
CA GLN A 270 -8.09 -0.30 -21.41
C GLN A 270 -8.55 -1.72 -21.04
N LEU A 271 -8.86 -2.53 -22.05
CA LEU A 271 -9.27 -3.92 -21.85
C LEU A 271 -8.04 -4.81 -21.67
N ASN A 272 -7.97 -5.55 -20.56
CA ASN A 272 -6.88 -6.49 -20.23
C ASN A 272 -5.49 -5.86 -20.35
N ARG A 273 -5.38 -4.60 -19.91
CA ARG A 273 -4.17 -3.80 -19.98
C ARG A 273 -4.27 -2.63 -19.01
N GLN A 274 -3.12 -2.21 -18.50
CA GLN A 274 -2.95 -0.89 -17.91
C GLN A 274 -1.56 -0.33 -18.31
N GLY A 275 -1.54 0.70 -19.15
CA GLY A 275 -0.30 1.24 -19.70
C GLY A 275 0.46 0.19 -20.51
N ASN A 276 1.70 -0.08 -20.13
CA ASN A 276 2.56 -1.09 -20.79
C ASN A 276 2.32 -2.52 -20.26
N ASP A 277 1.57 -2.68 -19.16
CA ASP A 277 1.26 -3.99 -18.60
C ASP A 277 0.09 -4.62 -19.36
N VAL A 278 0.37 -5.64 -20.17
CA VAL A 278 -0.61 -6.32 -21.04
C VAL A 278 -0.88 -7.73 -20.53
N GLY A 279 -2.16 -8.09 -20.43
CA GLY A 279 -2.61 -9.41 -20.03
C GLY A 279 -3.90 -9.36 -19.21
N THR A 280 -4.65 -10.45 -19.21
CA THR A 280 -5.93 -10.55 -18.47
C THR A 280 -5.76 -10.29 -16.97
N GLN A 281 -4.60 -10.59 -16.40
CA GLN A 281 -4.24 -10.30 -15.01
C GLN A 281 -4.19 -8.81 -14.67
N TYR A 282 -3.99 -7.94 -15.66
CA TYR A 282 -3.91 -6.48 -15.49
C TYR A 282 -5.23 -5.76 -15.81
N ARG A 283 -6.33 -6.51 -15.98
CA ARG A 283 -7.64 -5.93 -16.25
C ARG A 283 -8.14 -5.04 -15.12
N ASN A 284 -9.03 -4.12 -15.48
CA ASN A 284 -9.73 -3.25 -14.55
C ASN A 284 -10.93 -3.97 -13.94
N GLY A 285 -11.02 -4.00 -12.62
CA GLY A 285 -12.08 -4.66 -11.90
C GLY A 285 -12.39 -4.03 -10.54
N ILE A 286 -13.67 -3.91 -10.23
CA ILE A 286 -14.18 -3.55 -8.91
C ILE A 286 -14.91 -4.77 -8.35
N TYR A 287 -14.42 -5.29 -7.23
CA TYR A 287 -15.01 -6.46 -6.59
C TYR A 287 -15.70 -6.07 -5.28
N TYR A 288 -17.04 -5.95 -5.32
CA TYR A 288 -17.82 -5.41 -4.21
C TYR A 288 -18.07 -6.46 -3.12
N HIS A 289 -17.97 -6.03 -1.85
CA HIS A 289 -18.17 -6.88 -0.67
C HIS A 289 -19.61 -6.86 -0.15
N ASP A 290 -20.39 -5.84 -0.53
CA ASP A 290 -21.80 -5.72 -0.18
C ASP A 290 -22.61 -4.98 -1.26
N LEU A 291 -23.94 -4.94 -1.09
CA LEU A 291 -24.85 -4.29 -2.03
C LEU A 291 -24.73 -2.76 -2.04
N VAL A 292 -24.22 -2.16 -0.96
CA VAL A 292 -24.00 -0.71 -0.91
C VAL A 292 -22.82 -0.36 -1.82
N GLN A 293 -21.71 -1.10 -1.70
CA GLN A 293 -20.56 -0.97 -2.60
C GLN A 293 -20.94 -1.21 -4.05
N LYS A 294 -21.72 -2.25 -4.33
CA LYS A 294 -22.21 -2.52 -5.70
C LYS A 294 -22.88 -1.28 -6.29
N LYS A 295 -23.85 -0.71 -5.57
CA LYS A 295 -24.63 0.45 -6.05
C LYS A 295 -23.78 1.71 -6.20
N GLU A 296 -22.87 1.94 -5.25
CA GLU A 296 -21.93 3.08 -5.31
C GLU A 296 -20.98 2.95 -6.49
N ALA A 297 -20.46 1.75 -6.76
CA ALA A 297 -19.61 1.48 -7.91
C ALA A 297 -20.37 1.59 -9.24
N GLU A 298 -21.60 1.07 -9.35
CA GLU A 298 -22.45 1.25 -10.54
C GLU A 298 -22.66 2.74 -10.84
N THR A 299 -22.98 3.52 -9.80
CA THR A 299 -23.17 4.97 -9.93
C THR A 299 -21.90 5.66 -10.40
N ALA A 300 -20.75 5.29 -9.84
CA ALA A 300 -19.48 5.91 -10.18
C ALA A 300 -19.03 5.54 -11.60
N LEU A 301 -19.20 4.29 -12.03
CA LEU A 301 -18.90 3.85 -13.41
C LEU A 301 -19.79 4.56 -14.44
N LEU A 302 -21.09 4.72 -14.16
CA LEU A 302 -22.00 5.49 -15.02
C LEU A 302 -21.54 6.94 -15.14
N TYR A 303 -21.19 7.57 -14.01
CA TYR A 303 -20.68 8.94 -14.02
C TYR A 303 -19.38 9.06 -14.83
N VAL A 304 -18.44 8.13 -14.66
CA VAL A 304 -17.18 8.10 -15.41
C VAL A 304 -17.45 7.95 -16.92
N GLN A 305 -18.35 7.06 -17.32
CA GLN A 305 -18.77 6.93 -18.72
C GLN A 305 -19.36 8.25 -19.26
N GLU A 306 -20.28 8.88 -18.52
CA GLU A 306 -20.85 10.17 -18.92
C GLU A 306 -19.77 11.25 -19.09
N GLN A 307 -18.73 11.26 -18.24
CA GLN A 307 -17.62 12.21 -18.38
C GLN A 307 -16.78 11.94 -19.64
N LEU A 308 -16.54 10.67 -19.97
CA LEU A 308 -15.83 10.27 -21.20
C LEU A 308 -16.64 10.64 -22.46
N ASP A 309 -17.96 10.57 -22.41
CA ASP A 309 -18.83 10.90 -23.54
C ASP A 309 -18.87 12.42 -23.84
N VAL A 310 -18.74 13.27 -22.81
CA VAL A 310 -18.80 14.75 -22.96
C VAL A 310 -17.45 15.41 -23.21
N GLN A 311 -16.34 14.72 -22.96
CA GLN A 311 -14.99 15.20 -23.23
C GLN A 311 -14.39 14.40 -24.41
N PRO A 312 -14.45 14.89 -25.66
CA PRO A 312 -13.73 14.26 -26.75
C PRO A 312 -12.24 14.22 -26.38
N PHE A 313 -11.72 13.00 -26.25
CA PHE A 313 -10.34 12.74 -25.85
C PHE A 313 -9.39 13.14 -26.98
N PHE A 314 -8.49 14.09 -26.70
CA PHE A 314 -7.41 14.45 -27.60
C PHE A 314 -6.16 13.66 -27.22
N ASP A 315 -5.82 12.64 -28.02
CA ASP A 315 -4.59 11.88 -27.82
C ASP A 315 -3.40 12.63 -28.44
N VAL A 316 -2.78 13.52 -27.65
CA VAL A 316 -1.64 14.34 -28.08
C VAL A 316 -0.40 13.48 -28.42
N GLU A 317 -0.32 12.24 -27.91
CA GLU A 317 0.82 11.34 -28.21
C GLU A 317 0.69 10.62 -29.56
N ARG A 318 -0.52 10.60 -30.15
CA ARG A 318 -0.76 10.05 -31.50
C ARG A 318 -0.84 11.10 -32.59
N SER A 319 -0.59 12.39 -32.27
CA SER A 319 -0.37 13.38 -33.32
C SER A 319 0.92 13.01 -34.05
N ASN A 320 0.75 12.39 -35.22
CA ASN A 320 1.74 12.38 -36.27
C ASN A 320 2.16 13.83 -36.59
N GLU A 321 3.29 13.99 -37.28
CA GLU A 321 3.99 15.24 -37.66
C GLU A 321 3.12 16.28 -38.41
N PHE A 322 1.81 16.05 -38.51
CA PHE A 322 0.80 16.79 -39.27
C PHE A 322 -0.32 17.42 -38.40
N ASP A 323 -0.19 17.50 -37.07
CA ASP A 323 -1.19 18.15 -36.20
C ASP A 323 -2.64 17.66 -36.44
N ILE A 324 -2.81 16.37 -36.76
CA ILE A 324 -4.16 15.79 -36.92
C ILE A 324 -4.57 15.23 -35.56
N PRO A 325 -5.60 15.77 -34.90
CA PRO A 325 -6.09 15.22 -33.63
C PRO A 325 -6.63 13.81 -33.87
N VAL A 326 -6.01 12.82 -33.24
CA VAL A 326 -6.58 11.47 -33.15
C VAL A 326 -7.72 11.53 -32.14
N VAL A 327 -8.94 11.66 -32.66
CA VAL A 327 -10.17 11.49 -31.89
C VAL A 327 -10.29 10.01 -31.60
N GLN A 328 -10.14 9.61 -30.34
CA GLN A 328 -10.45 8.26 -29.93
C GLN A 328 -11.98 8.13 -29.92
N GLU A 329 -12.54 7.61 -31.02
CA GLU A 329 -13.98 7.37 -31.14
C GLU A 329 -14.42 6.33 -30.09
N ASN A 330 -15.36 6.72 -29.22
CA ASN A 330 -16.01 5.89 -28.18
C ASN A 330 -15.06 5.27 -27.13
N CYS A 331 -14.65 6.08 -26.15
CA CYS A 331 -14.04 5.59 -24.91
C CYS A 331 -15.09 4.92 -24.01
N THR A 332 -15.31 3.62 -24.20
CA THR A 332 -16.19 2.82 -23.34
C THR A 332 -15.44 2.35 -22.09
N VAL A 333 -16.08 2.48 -20.93
CA VAL A 333 -15.61 1.89 -19.67
C VAL A 333 -15.68 0.36 -19.76
N VAL A 334 -14.53 -0.30 -19.58
CA VAL A 334 -14.40 -1.77 -19.64
C VAL A 334 -14.17 -2.41 -18.27
N THR A 335 -14.29 -1.62 -17.19
CA THR A 335 -14.10 -2.11 -15.81
C THR A 335 -15.16 -3.15 -15.46
N GLU A 336 -14.74 -4.35 -15.06
CA GLU A 336 -15.67 -5.37 -14.58
C GLU A 336 -16.20 -5.00 -13.19
N LEU A 337 -17.50 -5.19 -12.96
CA LEU A 337 -18.12 -5.02 -11.64
C LEU A 337 -18.74 -6.34 -11.18
N LEU A 338 -18.04 -7.04 -10.29
CA LEU A 338 -18.38 -8.39 -9.86
C LEU A 338 -18.41 -8.50 -8.33
N PRO A 339 -19.13 -9.47 -7.75
CA PRO A 339 -19.04 -9.70 -6.31
C PRO A 339 -17.63 -10.17 -5.94
N ALA A 340 -17.14 -9.74 -4.78
CA ALA A 340 -15.88 -10.20 -4.22
C ALA A 340 -15.90 -11.72 -4.03
N LYS A 341 -14.88 -12.37 -4.61
CA LYS A 341 -14.59 -13.80 -4.42
C LYS A 341 -13.44 -13.94 -3.42
N LYS A 342 -12.99 -15.18 -3.22
CA LYS A 342 -11.79 -15.46 -2.45
C LYS A 342 -10.61 -14.62 -2.95
N PHE A 343 -9.95 -13.97 -2.01
CA PHE A 343 -8.74 -13.18 -2.25
C PHE A 343 -7.53 -14.01 -1.82
N TRP A 344 -6.60 -14.24 -2.73
CA TRP A 344 -5.35 -14.94 -2.46
C TRP A 344 -4.25 -13.90 -2.26
N ARG A 345 -3.81 -13.73 -1.01
CA ARG A 345 -2.68 -12.85 -0.69
C ARG A 345 -1.44 -13.28 -1.49
N ALA A 346 -0.81 -12.34 -2.19
CA ALA A 346 0.44 -12.59 -2.90
C ALA A 346 1.61 -12.84 -1.93
N GLU A 347 2.70 -13.40 -2.42
CA GLU A 347 3.89 -13.67 -1.64
C GLU A 347 4.43 -12.41 -0.96
N GLU A 348 5.08 -12.55 0.21
CA GLU A 348 5.48 -11.41 1.05
C GLU A 348 6.42 -10.41 0.34
N LYS A 349 7.17 -10.87 -0.65
CA LYS A 349 8.01 -10.01 -1.50
C LYS A 349 7.20 -9.00 -2.32
N HIS A 350 5.93 -9.26 -2.60
CA HIS A 350 5.06 -8.35 -3.36
C HIS A 350 4.31 -7.35 -2.47
N GLN A 351 4.22 -7.62 -1.18
CA GLN A 351 3.47 -6.80 -0.23
C GLN A 351 4.23 -5.52 0.05
N GLN A 352 3.59 -4.37 -0.13
CA GLN A 352 4.16 -3.05 0.11
C GLN A 352 5.51 -2.87 -0.61
N PHE A 353 5.60 -3.43 -1.81
CA PHE A 353 6.85 -3.54 -2.56
C PHE A 353 7.52 -2.18 -2.77
N LEU A 354 6.77 -1.16 -3.17
CA LEU A 354 7.31 0.18 -3.40
C LEU A 354 7.74 0.89 -2.12
N GLU A 355 7.00 0.71 -1.04
CA GLU A 355 7.42 1.22 0.27
C GLU A 355 8.76 0.59 0.70
N LYS A 356 8.92 -0.72 0.50
CA LYS A 356 10.18 -1.44 0.74
C LYS A 356 11.33 -0.93 -0.16
N LEU A 357 11.03 -0.35 -1.33
CA LEU A 357 12.00 0.31 -2.21
C LEU A 357 12.25 1.79 -1.85
N GLY A 358 11.62 2.32 -0.80
CA GLY A 358 11.84 3.68 -0.31
C GLY A 358 10.85 4.73 -0.82
N PHE A 359 9.79 4.34 -1.51
CA PHE A 359 8.72 5.27 -1.86
C PHE A 359 7.90 5.64 -0.62
N CYS A 360 7.61 6.92 -0.43
CA CYS A 360 6.85 7.40 0.71
C CYS A 360 5.43 6.80 0.72
N SER A 361 5.06 6.11 1.80
CA SER A 361 3.73 5.52 2.03
C SER A 361 2.87 6.34 3.00
N GLU A 362 3.36 7.51 3.45
CA GLU A 362 2.69 8.34 4.45
C GLU A 362 1.29 8.78 4.02
N LYS A 363 0.37 8.80 4.99
CA LYS A 363 -1.03 9.21 4.75
C LYS A 363 -1.08 10.65 4.24
N GLY A 364 -1.69 10.85 3.08
CA GLY A 364 -1.82 12.14 2.41
C GLY A 364 -0.62 12.53 1.54
N SER A 365 0.40 11.66 1.40
CA SER A 365 1.54 11.93 0.52
C SER A 365 1.08 12.14 -0.92
N LYS A 366 1.57 13.23 -1.52
CA LYS A 366 1.33 13.62 -2.92
C LYS A 366 2.57 13.42 -3.80
N GLU A 367 3.60 12.76 -3.26
CA GLU A 367 4.81 12.48 -4.03
C GLU A 367 4.45 11.68 -5.28
N PRO A 368 4.91 12.08 -6.47
CA PRO A 368 4.63 11.34 -7.69
C PRO A 368 5.10 9.89 -7.55
N ILE A 369 4.24 8.93 -7.88
CA ILE A 369 4.62 7.53 -7.99
C ILE A 369 5.16 7.36 -9.42
N VAL A 370 6.46 7.56 -9.60
CA VAL A 370 7.12 7.41 -10.90
C VAL A 370 7.60 5.96 -11.05
N TRP A 371 6.94 5.20 -11.92
CA TRP A 371 7.23 3.78 -12.19
C TRP A 371 8.21 3.54 -13.34
N GLU A 372 8.53 4.58 -14.12
CA GLU A 372 9.52 4.52 -15.20
C GLU A 372 10.79 5.27 -14.75
N PHE A 373 11.90 4.56 -14.59
CA PHE A 373 13.21 5.19 -14.44
C PHE A 373 13.81 5.40 -15.84
N GLU A 374 14.01 6.66 -16.24
CA GLU A 374 14.87 6.96 -17.39
C GLU A 374 16.34 6.89 -16.93
N PHE A 375 17.04 5.81 -17.26
CA PHE A 375 18.50 5.75 -17.16
C PHE A 375 19.08 5.92 -18.57
N GLU A 376 19.84 7.01 -18.79
CA GLU A 376 20.72 7.24 -19.94
C GLU A 376 20.27 6.61 -21.29
N GLY A 377 19.05 6.90 -21.73
CA GLY A 377 18.57 6.50 -23.06
C GLY A 377 18.03 5.08 -23.19
N ALA A 378 17.88 4.33 -22.10
CA ALA A 378 17.12 3.09 -22.04
C ALA A 378 15.92 3.24 -21.08
N ARG A 379 14.71 3.07 -21.60
CA ARG A 379 13.49 2.89 -20.80
C ARG A 379 13.49 1.44 -20.33
N LEU A 380 13.89 1.19 -19.08
CA LEU A 380 13.75 -0.12 -18.46
C LEU A 380 12.59 -0.05 -17.47
N SER A 381 11.60 -0.89 -17.69
CA SER A 381 10.59 -1.19 -16.66
C SER A 381 11.27 -1.96 -15.51
N VAL A 382 10.82 -1.78 -14.28
CA VAL A 382 11.34 -2.54 -13.12
C VAL A 382 11.24 -4.06 -13.34
N ARG A 383 10.33 -4.52 -14.22
CA ARG A 383 10.24 -5.90 -14.67
C ARG A 383 11.53 -6.38 -15.37
N GLU A 384 12.11 -5.59 -16.26
CA GLU A 384 13.35 -5.92 -16.95
C GLU A 384 14.55 -5.96 -15.98
N LEU A 385 14.53 -5.12 -14.93
CA LEU A 385 15.53 -5.16 -13.86
C LEU A 385 15.40 -6.38 -12.92
N LEU A 386 14.23 -7.02 -12.88
CA LEU A 386 13.95 -8.17 -12.01
C LEU A 386 14.05 -9.52 -12.73
N GLU A 387 13.91 -9.57 -14.06
CA GLU A 387 14.08 -10.80 -14.85
C GLU A 387 15.58 -11.14 -15.10
N GLU A 388 16.51 -10.23 -14.81
CA GLU A 388 17.97 -10.45 -14.95
C GLU A 388 18.71 -10.93 -13.67
N LYS A 389 18.02 -11.40 -12.62
CA LYS A 389 18.68 -11.92 -11.39
C LYS A 389 18.25 -13.31 -10.96
#